data_AF-A0A1Q6LHP0-F1
#
_entry.id   AF-A0A1Q6LHP0-F1
#
_cell.length_a   1.000
_cell.length_b   1.000
_cell.length_c   1.000
_cell.angle_alpha   90.00
_cell.angle_beta   90.00
_cell.angle_gamma   90.00
#
_symmetry.space_group_name_H-M   'P 1'
#
loop_
_entity.id
_entity.type
_entity.pdbx_description
1 polymer ?
#
loop_
_entity_poly.entity_id
_entity_poly.type
_entity_poly.pdbx_seq_one_letter_code
_entity_poly.pdbx_strand_id
1 'polypeptide(L)'
;MENASKALIMAGGILITILVVSLLVLFWNQVSDYKKTSSDAEKEAQLSTFNEQFTQYARTDLRGVDLISLVNKVINYNSKNTGAGEIDYSQKITLVVTIGQEFRTKYATDSSLELFKDDTYEITDNNNNLVKVINSQKELEDKYTLKALDKLSSNYEALKTYYYSTDEEERIKNGKSVEEVIGKSAGVNMNNNAEKQKFFNDIVQHREYAEFKTAKFTTVGNIEYNSNGQISKMEFKYKK
;
A
#
# COMPACT_ATOMS: atom_id res chain seq x y z
N MET A 1 -8.76 20.74 -20.31
CA MET A 1 -9.34 19.39 -20.13
C MET A 1 -8.42 18.43 -19.34
N GLU A 2 -7.25 18.88 -18.88
CA GLU A 2 -6.24 18.05 -18.18
C GLU A 2 -6.62 17.65 -16.74
N ASN A 3 -7.35 18.49 -16.01
CA ASN A 3 -7.77 18.21 -14.63
C ASN A 3 -8.95 17.23 -14.52
N ALA A 4 -9.77 17.09 -15.57
CA ALA A 4 -10.83 16.09 -15.61
C ALA A 4 -10.25 14.67 -15.81
N SER A 5 -9.15 14.55 -16.58
CA SER A 5 -8.44 13.29 -16.77
C SER A 5 -7.66 12.86 -15.51
N LYS A 6 -7.06 13.81 -14.78
CA LYS A 6 -6.40 13.56 -13.49
C LYS A 6 -7.39 13.11 -12.39
N ALA A 7 -8.60 13.68 -12.38
CA ALA A 7 -9.69 13.20 -11.53
C ALA A 7 -10.18 11.81 -11.95
N LEU A 8 -10.28 11.53 -13.26
CA LEU A 8 -10.69 10.23 -13.80
C LEU A 8 -9.68 9.11 -13.51
N ILE A 9 -8.38 9.41 -13.43
CA ILE A 9 -7.32 8.43 -13.15
C ILE A 9 -7.15 8.15 -11.65
N MET A 10 -7.37 9.14 -10.77
CA MET A 10 -7.56 8.89 -9.32
C MET A 10 -8.82 8.06 -9.08
N ALA A 11 -9.90 8.36 -9.82
CA ALA A 11 -11.10 7.54 -9.82
C ALA A 11 -10.82 6.14 -10.38
N GLY A 12 -9.92 5.91 -11.35
CA GLY A 12 -9.68 4.61 -12.00
C GLY A 12 -9.09 3.51 -11.10
N GLY A 13 -8.22 3.87 -10.14
CA GLY A 13 -7.71 2.90 -9.14
C GLY A 13 -8.78 2.55 -8.11
N ILE A 14 -9.53 3.56 -7.67
CA ILE A 14 -10.76 3.42 -6.90
C ILE A 14 -11.83 2.67 -7.71
N LEU A 15 -11.88 2.80 -9.04
CA LEU A 15 -12.89 2.24 -9.92
C LEU A 15 -12.70 0.74 -10.03
N ILE A 16 -11.47 0.22 -10.16
CA ILE A 16 -11.22 -1.23 -10.16
C ILE A 16 -11.59 -1.84 -8.81
N THR A 17 -11.26 -1.18 -7.70
CA THR A 17 -11.66 -1.62 -6.35
C THR A 17 -13.17 -1.51 -6.15
N ILE A 18 -13.81 -0.43 -6.61
CA ILE A 18 -15.27 -0.28 -6.66
C ILE A 18 -15.85 -1.34 -7.60
N LEU A 19 -15.21 -1.76 -8.67
CA LEU A 19 -15.74 -2.74 -9.62
C LEU A 19 -15.69 -4.14 -9.02
N VAL A 20 -14.62 -4.50 -8.30
CA VAL A 20 -14.56 -5.74 -7.51
C VAL A 20 -15.56 -5.72 -6.35
N VAL A 21 -15.69 -4.59 -5.63
CA VAL A 21 -16.69 -4.41 -4.56
C VAL A 21 -18.12 -4.34 -5.12
N SER A 22 -18.33 -3.78 -6.30
CA SER A 22 -19.62 -3.68 -6.98
C SER A 22 -20.01 -5.04 -7.55
N LEU A 23 -19.06 -5.86 -8.02
CA LEU A 23 -19.32 -7.25 -8.37
C LEU A 23 -19.75 -8.06 -7.12
N LEU A 24 -19.16 -7.79 -5.95
CA LEU A 24 -19.61 -8.36 -4.67
C LEU A 24 -21.00 -7.84 -4.23
N VAL A 25 -21.31 -6.56 -4.44
CA VAL A 25 -22.63 -5.95 -4.16
C VAL A 25 -23.70 -6.42 -5.16
N LEU A 26 -23.35 -6.62 -6.44
CA LEU A 26 -24.24 -7.19 -7.45
C LEU A 26 -24.56 -8.66 -7.15
N PHE A 27 -23.61 -9.40 -6.58
CA PHE A 27 -23.86 -10.72 -5.99
C PHE A 27 -24.88 -10.65 -4.85
N TRP A 28 -24.88 -9.56 -4.07
CA TRP A 28 -25.84 -9.31 -2.98
C TRP A 28 -27.21 -8.83 -3.46
N ASN A 29 -27.28 -8.02 -4.52
CA ASN A 29 -28.52 -7.49 -5.08
C ASN A 29 -29.38 -8.59 -5.76
N GLN A 30 -28.79 -9.71 -6.18
CA GLN A 30 -29.54 -10.89 -6.63
C GLN A 30 -30.15 -11.70 -5.47
N VAL A 31 -29.76 -11.39 -4.22
CA VAL A 31 -30.31 -11.98 -2.98
C VAL A 31 -31.29 -10.99 -2.31
N SER A 32 -31.89 -10.06 -3.07
CA SER A 32 -32.81 -9.04 -2.53
C SER A 32 -34.26 -9.53 -2.33
N ASP A 33 -34.58 -10.79 -2.62
CA ASP A 33 -35.95 -11.31 -2.48
C ASP A 33 -36.06 -12.47 -1.48
N TYR A 34 -35.45 -12.34 -0.29
CA TYR A 34 -35.82 -13.17 0.85
C TYR A 34 -36.14 -12.34 2.11
N LYS A 35 -37.38 -11.86 2.10
CA LYS A 35 -38.26 -11.55 3.24
C LYS A 35 -37.69 -11.76 4.66
N LYS A 36 -37.45 -10.63 5.32
CA LYS A 36 -37.97 -10.25 6.66
C LYS A 36 -38.47 -11.42 7.53
N THR A 37 -37.56 -12.12 8.20
CA THR A 37 -37.80 -12.85 9.45
C THR A 37 -36.48 -12.86 10.23
N SER A 38 -36.24 -11.83 11.04
CA SER A 38 -35.06 -11.71 11.91
C SER A 38 -34.96 -12.92 12.84
N SER A 39 -34.18 -13.93 12.46
CA SER A 39 -33.70 -14.96 13.38
C SER A 39 -32.27 -14.61 13.79
N ASP A 40 -31.91 -14.88 15.05
CA ASP A 40 -30.55 -14.67 15.55
C ASP A 40 -29.51 -15.37 14.65
N ALA A 41 -29.89 -16.49 14.03
CA ALA A 41 -29.06 -17.21 13.05
C ALA A 41 -28.76 -16.40 11.78
N GLU A 42 -29.71 -15.61 11.26
CA GLU A 42 -29.47 -14.75 10.09
C GLU A 42 -28.52 -13.61 10.43
N LYS A 43 -28.67 -13.04 11.63
CA LYS A 43 -27.78 -12.01 12.17
C LYS A 43 -26.36 -12.54 12.37
N GLU A 44 -26.21 -13.70 13.00
CA GLU A 44 -24.92 -14.37 13.18
C GLU A 44 -24.26 -14.68 11.83
N ALA A 45 -25.03 -15.15 10.83
CA ALA A 45 -24.51 -15.42 9.50
C ALA A 45 -24.01 -14.15 8.79
N GLN A 46 -24.74 -13.04 8.86
CA GLN A 46 -24.32 -11.75 8.30
C GLN A 46 -23.03 -11.25 8.97
N LEU A 47 -22.98 -11.33 10.30
CA LEU A 47 -21.82 -10.90 11.07
C LEU A 47 -20.58 -11.77 10.82
N SER A 48 -20.75 -13.08 10.76
CA SER A 48 -19.69 -14.03 10.41
C SER A 48 -19.15 -13.74 9.01
N THR A 49 -20.03 -13.57 8.03
CA THR A 49 -19.66 -13.25 6.65
C THR A 49 -18.90 -11.93 6.57
N PHE A 50 -19.34 -10.90 7.31
CA PHE A 50 -18.64 -9.63 7.40
C PHE A 50 -17.24 -9.79 8.03
N ASN A 51 -17.14 -10.45 9.18
CA ASN A 51 -15.87 -10.65 9.86
C ASN A 51 -14.87 -11.45 8.99
N GLU A 52 -15.33 -12.47 8.26
CA GLU A 52 -14.51 -13.28 7.35
C GLU A 52 -13.84 -12.43 6.25
N GLN A 53 -14.45 -11.30 5.87
CA GLN A 53 -13.83 -10.34 4.95
C GLN A 53 -12.48 -9.81 5.44
N PHE A 54 -12.23 -9.83 6.76
CA PHE A 54 -11.03 -9.34 7.41
C PHE A 54 -10.21 -10.46 8.05
N THR A 55 -10.85 -11.41 8.74
CA THR A 55 -10.14 -12.49 9.46
C THR A 55 -9.39 -13.43 8.52
N GLN A 56 -9.77 -13.56 7.25
CA GLN A 56 -9.01 -14.32 6.25
C GLN A 56 -7.56 -13.81 6.07
N TYR A 57 -7.27 -12.56 6.44
CA TYR A 57 -5.94 -11.98 6.39
C TYR A 57 -5.09 -12.32 7.62
N ALA A 58 -5.68 -12.87 8.69
CA ALA A 58 -5.02 -13.22 9.95
C ALA A 58 -4.15 -14.49 9.82
N ARG A 59 -3.17 -14.44 8.93
CA ARG A 59 -2.25 -15.53 8.62
C ARG A 59 -0.85 -15.21 9.14
N THR A 60 -0.01 -16.23 9.31
CA THR A 60 1.36 -16.05 9.82
C THR A 60 2.37 -15.66 8.74
N ASP A 61 1.96 -15.60 7.49
CA ASP A 61 2.80 -15.34 6.32
C ASP A 61 2.13 -14.38 5.32
N LEU A 62 1.28 -13.48 5.83
CA LEU A 62 0.57 -12.50 5.03
C LEU A 62 1.55 -11.65 4.23
N ARG A 63 1.47 -11.67 2.89
CA ARG A 63 2.36 -10.85 2.06
C ARG A 63 1.95 -9.38 2.14
N GLY A 64 2.90 -8.47 1.99
CA GLY A 64 2.63 -7.02 2.01
C GLY A 64 1.60 -6.59 0.95
N VAL A 65 1.58 -7.21 -0.23
CA VAL A 65 0.51 -6.99 -1.22
C VAL A 65 -0.89 -7.32 -0.71
N ASP A 66 -1.02 -8.36 0.11
CA ASP A 66 -2.29 -8.76 0.72
C ASP A 66 -2.61 -7.82 1.89
N LEU A 67 -1.59 -7.37 2.65
CA LEU A 67 -1.74 -6.35 3.69
C LEU A 67 -2.23 -5.00 3.12
N ILE A 68 -1.73 -4.57 1.95
CA ILE A 68 -2.24 -3.37 1.24
C ILE A 68 -3.73 -3.55 0.90
N SER A 69 -4.12 -4.74 0.46
CA SER A 69 -5.52 -5.06 0.19
C SER A 69 -6.39 -4.95 1.45
N LEU A 70 -5.87 -5.42 2.60
CA LEU A 70 -6.53 -5.27 3.89
C LEU A 70 -6.63 -3.80 4.32
N VAL A 71 -5.57 -3.01 4.19
CA VAL A 71 -5.55 -1.56 4.47
C VAL A 71 -6.66 -0.86 3.69
N ASN A 72 -6.74 -1.10 2.38
CA ASN A 72 -7.77 -0.50 1.52
C ASN A 72 -9.18 -0.94 1.91
N LYS A 73 -9.35 -2.21 2.30
CA LYS A 73 -10.65 -2.74 2.77
C LYS A 73 -11.09 -2.06 4.07
N VAL A 74 -10.18 -1.89 5.03
CA VAL A 74 -10.46 -1.18 6.30
C VAL A 74 -10.85 0.27 6.03
N ILE A 75 -10.12 0.98 5.18
CA ILE A 75 -10.43 2.38 4.83
C ILE A 75 -11.79 2.49 4.12
N ASN A 76 -12.08 1.57 3.19
CA ASN A 76 -13.37 1.56 2.49
C ASN A 76 -14.54 1.27 3.42
N TYR A 77 -14.37 0.38 4.40
CA TYR A 77 -15.38 0.15 5.43
C TYR A 77 -15.54 1.38 6.32
N ASN A 78 -14.43 1.92 6.83
CA ASN A 78 -14.46 3.05 7.76
C ASN A 78 -15.01 4.35 7.15
N SER A 79 -14.94 4.53 5.83
CA SER A 79 -15.53 5.69 5.15
C SER A 79 -17.06 5.64 5.04
N LYS A 80 -17.68 4.49 5.29
CA LYS A 80 -19.15 4.34 5.26
C LYS A 80 -19.76 4.86 6.56
N ASN A 81 -20.89 5.55 6.43
CA ASN A 81 -21.66 6.09 7.55
C ASN A 81 -23.05 5.44 7.71
N THR A 82 -23.48 4.67 6.70
CA THR A 82 -24.76 3.98 6.67
C THR A 82 -24.60 2.63 5.96
N GLY A 83 -25.49 1.70 6.23
CA GLY A 83 -25.57 0.44 5.51
C GLY A 83 -26.81 -0.36 5.87
N ALA A 84 -26.96 -1.52 5.25
CA ALA A 84 -28.06 -2.44 5.47
C ALA A 84 -27.62 -3.63 6.33
N GLY A 85 -28.57 -4.24 7.04
CA GLY A 85 -28.34 -5.44 7.85
C GLY A 85 -27.79 -5.12 9.25
N GLU A 86 -27.08 -6.10 9.82
CA GLU A 86 -26.64 -6.09 11.23
C GLU A 86 -25.26 -5.44 11.45
N ILE A 87 -24.67 -4.87 10.40
CA ILE A 87 -23.35 -4.24 10.43
C ILE A 87 -23.50 -2.79 10.90
N ASP A 88 -23.00 -2.48 12.10
CA ASP A 88 -22.89 -1.12 12.59
C ASP A 88 -21.68 -0.43 11.92
N TYR A 89 -21.96 0.54 11.06
CA TYR A 89 -20.94 1.34 10.36
C TYR A 89 -20.45 2.54 11.19
N SER A 90 -21.06 2.80 12.34
CA SER A 90 -20.53 3.76 13.32
C SER A 90 -19.30 3.20 14.05
N GLN A 91 -19.21 1.87 14.19
CA GLN A 91 -18.01 1.19 14.66
C GLN A 91 -16.95 1.17 13.56
N LYS A 92 -15.73 1.61 13.89
CA LYS A 92 -14.61 1.63 12.95
C LYS A 92 -13.62 0.52 13.28
N ILE A 93 -12.96 0.01 12.26
CA ILE A 93 -11.88 -0.96 12.41
C ILE A 93 -10.56 -0.21 12.52
N THR A 94 -9.76 -0.54 13.53
CA THR A 94 -8.39 -0.07 13.67
C THR A 94 -7.43 -1.15 13.18
N LEU A 95 -6.63 -0.83 12.17
CA LEU A 95 -5.58 -1.74 11.69
C LEU A 95 -4.23 -1.19 12.16
N VAL A 96 -3.45 -2.00 12.88
CA VAL A 96 -2.09 -1.63 13.29
C VAL A 96 -1.08 -2.41 12.47
N VAL A 97 -0.15 -1.72 11.82
CA VAL A 97 0.94 -2.33 11.06
C VAL A 97 2.27 -1.86 11.64
N THR A 98 3.04 -2.80 12.18
CA THR A 98 4.39 -2.55 12.70
C THR A 98 5.44 -3.07 11.72
N ILE A 99 6.23 -2.17 11.16
CA ILE A 99 7.34 -2.49 10.26
C ILE A 99 8.60 -2.77 11.09
N GLY A 100 8.86 -1.93 12.11
CA GLY A 100 9.90 -2.12 13.11
C GLY A 100 11.35 -2.08 12.60
N GLN A 101 12.29 -2.21 13.54
CA GLN A 101 13.73 -2.06 13.28
C GLN A 101 14.30 -3.15 12.37
N GLU A 102 13.73 -4.36 12.39
CA GLU A 102 14.22 -5.48 11.57
C GLU A 102 14.07 -5.21 10.08
N PHE A 103 12.90 -4.72 9.66
CA PHE A 103 12.66 -4.32 8.27
C PHE A 103 13.58 -3.16 7.86
N ARG A 104 13.73 -2.15 8.72
CA ARG A 104 14.65 -1.01 8.48
C ARG A 104 16.08 -1.47 8.25
N THR A 105 16.58 -2.30 9.14
CA THR A 105 17.97 -2.79 9.08
C THR A 105 18.21 -3.61 7.82
N LYS A 106 17.19 -4.30 7.32
CA LYS A 106 17.29 -5.13 6.12
C LYS A 106 17.20 -4.35 4.81
N TYR A 107 16.38 -3.31 4.75
CA TYR A 107 16.00 -2.65 3.48
C TYR A 107 16.43 -1.19 3.35
N ALA A 108 16.97 -0.56 4.40
CA ALA A 108 17.55 0.77 4.28
C ALA A 108 18.78 0.74 3.35
N THR A 109 18.81 1.66 2.40
CA THR A 109 19.95 1.81 1.48
C THR A 109 21.13 2.54 2.14
N ASP A 110 20.85 3.45 3.08
CA ASP A 110 21.86 4.13 3.89
C ASP A 110 21.54 3.92 5.40
N SER A 111 21.29 4.98 6.17
CA SER A 111 21.00 4.91 7.61
C SER A 111 19.50 4.84 7.96
N SER A 112 18.62 5.12 7.01
CA SER A 112 17.17 5.18 7.23
C SER A 112 16.41 4.84 5.97
N LEU A 113 15.18 4.34 6.15
CA LEU A 113 14.22 4.18 5.06
C LEU A 113 13.76 5.53 4.53
N GLU A 114 13.60 5.65 3.22
CA GLU A 114 13.10 6.84 2.54
C GLU A 114 11.58 6.91 2.46
N LEU A 115 10.92 5.75 2.39
CA LEU A 115 9.48 5.65 2.24
C LEU A 115 8.78 5.42 3.59
N PHE A 116 9.26 4.47 4.39
CA PHE A 116 8.61 4.11 5.66
C PHE A 116 9.26 4.84 6.84
N LYS A 117 8.74 6.01 7.22
CA LYS A 117 9.32 6.85 8.29
C LYS A 117 8.88 6.49 9.72
N ASP A 118 7.73 5.83 9.89
CA ASP A 118 7.16 5.47 11.20
C ASP A 118 7.35 3.97 11.49
N ASP A 119 7.55 3.58 12.75
CA ASP A 119 7.70 2.16 13.15
C ASP A 119 6.38 1.40 13.10
N THR A 120 5.33 2.08 13.55
CA THR A 120 3.99 1.54 13.68
C THR A 120 3.01 2.54 13.08
N TYR A 121 2.09 2.00 12.28
CA TYR A 121 1.02 2.75 11.64
C TYR A 121 -0.30 2.28 12.21
N GLU A 122 -1.07 3.20 12.80
CA GLU A 122 -2.43 2.96 13.26
C GLU A 122 -3.42 3.52 12.24
N ILE A 123 -3.94 2.65 11.37
CA ILE A 123 -4.79 3.00 10.24
C ILE A 123 -6.25 2.96 10.67
N THR A 124 -6.87 4.13 10.71
CA THR A 124 -8.31 4.31 10.92
C THR A 124 -8.98 5.02 9.75
N ASP A 125 -8.23 5.76 8.94
CA ASP A 125 -8.73 6.53 7.81
C ASP A 125 -7.72 6.62 6.65
N ASN A 126 -8.10 7.36 5.59
CA ASN A 126 -7.28 7.58 4.40
C ASN A 126 -6.15 8.61 4.59
N ASN A 127 -6.09 9.31 5.74
CA ASN A 127 -5.07 10.31 6.04
C ASN A 127 -3.82 9.72 6.70
N ASN A 128 -3.86 8.43 7.05
CA ASN A 128 -2.74 7.72 7.67
C ASN A 128 -1.48 7.70 6.77
N ASN A 129 -0.30 7.77 7.39
CA ASN A 129 0.98 7.83 6.68
C ASN A 129 1.29 6.57 5.85
N LEU A 130 0.90 5.37 6.29
CA LEU A 130 1.07 4.15 5.49
C LEU A 130 0.25 4.23 4.20
N VAL A 131 -0.93 4.83 4.25
CA VAL A 131 -1.80 5.00 3.09
C VAL A 131 -1.19 5.98 2.10
N LYS A 132 -0.62 7.09 2.58
CA LYS A 132 0.15 8.02 1.75
C LYS A 132 1.36 7.34 1.10
N VAL A 133 2.08 6.52 1.87
CA VAL A 133 3.19 5.69 1.38
C VAL A 133 2.75 4.73 0.28
N ILE A 134 1.64 4.03 0.46
CA ILE A 134 1.11 3.12 -0.56
C ILE A 134 0.72 3.87 -1.83
N ASN A 135 0.15 5.07 -1.68
CA ASN A 135 -0.30 5.90 -2.80
C ASN A 135 0.85 6.61 -3.53
N SER A 136 1.97 6.90 -2.87
CA SER A 136 3.11 7.61 -3.49
C SER A 136 3.75 6.80 -4.62
N GLN A 137 3.66 5.46 -4.59
CA GLN A 137 4.13 4.62 -5.68
C GLN A 137 3.44 4.99 -7.01
N LYS A 138 2.15 5.36 -6.99
CA LYS A 138 1.44 5.75 -8.21
C LYS A 138 2.01 7.04 -8.79
N GLU A 139 2.36 8.00 -7.94
CA GLU A 139 2.98 9.26 -8.38
C GLU A 139 4.34 9.02 -9.04
N LEU A 140 5.11 8.07 -8.51
CA LEU A 140 6.37 7.62 -9.12
C LEU A 140 6.14 6.95 -10.48
N GLU A 141 5.13 6.08 -10.58
CA GLU A 141 4.79 5.40 -11.83
C GLU A 141 4.29 6.37 -12.90
N ASP A 142 3.51 7.38 -12.53
CA ASP A 142 3.06 8.42 -13.45
C ASP A 142 4.24 9.26 -13.96
N LYS A 143 5.23 9.50 -13.10
CA LYS A 143 6.43 10.28 -13.44
C LYS A 143 7.42 9.50 -14.31
N TYR A 144 7.68 8.24 -13.98
CA TYR A 144 8.79 7.47 -14.57
C TYR A 144 8.36 6.26 -15.39
N THR A 145 7.14 5.74 -15.20
CA THR A 145 6.69 4.38 -15.52
C THR A 145 7.32 3.29 -14.65
N LEU A 146 6.53 2.26 -14.31
CA LEU A 146 7.00 1.10 -13.54
C LEU A 146 8.24 0.45 -14.15
N LYS A 147 8.23 0.24 -15.47
CA LYS A 147 9.37 -0.38 -16.19
C LYS A 147 10.66 0.43 -16.06
N ALA A 148 10.58 1.76 -16.04
CA ALA A 148 11.78 2.57 -15.83
C ALA A 148 12.23 2.51 -14.38
N LEU A 149 11.31 2.60 -13.41
CA LEU A 149 11.60 2.46 -11.99
C LEU A 149 12.30 1.14 -11.67
N ASP A 150 11.80 0.01 -12.20
CA ASP A 150 12.41 -1.31 -12.02
C ASP A 150 13.87 -1.34 -12.53
N LYS A 151 14.11 -0.74 -13.70
CA LYS A 151 15.46 -0.67 -14.30
C LYS A 151 16.39 0.25 -13.52
N LEU A 152 15.92 1.44 -13.14
CA LEU A 152 16.66 2.41 -12.34
C LEU A 152 17.01 1.82 -10.98
N SER A 153 16.03 1.21 -10.32
CA SER A 153 16.22 0.45 -9.10
C SER A 153 17.26 -0.64 -9.28
N SER A 154 17.16 -1.48 -10.31
CA SER A 154 18.14 -2.57 -10.52
C SER A 154 19.57 -2.08 -10.81
N ASN A 155 19.75 -0.82 -11.24
CA ASN A 155 21.04 -0.23 -11.55
C ASN A 155 21.42 0.93 -10.61
N TYR A 156 20.79 1.05 -9.44
CA TYR A 156 20.97 2.20 -8.53
C TYR A 156 22.43 2.46 -8.16
N GLU A 157 23.22 1.44 -7.83
CA GLU A 157 24.63 1.63 -7.45
C GLU A 157 25.45 2.17 -8.64
N ALA A 158 25.24 1.61 -9.84
CA ALA A 158 25.90 2.11 -11.05
C ALA A 158 25.47 3.55 -11.38
N LEU A 159 24.20 3.91 -11.16
CA LEU A 159 23.74 5.30 -11.28
C LEU A 159 24.42 6.19 -10.24
N LYS A 160 24.48 5.77 -8.98
CA LYS A 160 25.10 6.53 -7.89
C LYS A 160 26.59 6.77 -8.18
N THR A 161 27.30 5.74 -8.63
CA THR A 161 28.70 5.84 -9.09
C THR A 161 28.85 6.83 -10.24
N TYR A 162 27.98 6.78 -11.25
CA TYR A 162 28.05 7.71 -12.39
C TYR A 162 27.91 9.18 -11.98
N TYR A 163 26.96 9.49 -11.10
CA TYR A 163 26.59 10.88 -10.79
C TYR A 163 27.26 11.47 -9.53
N TYR A 164 27.85 10.64 -8.66
CA TYR A 164 28.46 11.08 -7.40
C TYR A 164 29.93 10.69 -7.23
N SER A 165 30.47 9.74 -7.99
CA SER A 165 31.89 9.39 -7.87
C SER A 165 32.78 10.56 -8.27
N THR A 166 33.75 10.88 -7.42
CA THR A 166 34.85 11.80 -7.73
C THR A 166 36.02 11.12 -8.42
N ASP A 167 36.06 9.78 -8.38
CA ASP A 167 37.04 8.96 -9.10
C ASP A 167 36.54 8.70 -10.52
N GLU A 168 37.30 9.18 -11.50
CA GLU A 168 36.97 9.08 -12.91
C GLU A 168 37.06 7.64 -13.45
N GLU A 169 38.04 6.85 -13.01
CA GLU A 169 38.18 5.46 -13.46
C GLU A 169 37.01 4.62 -12.95
N GLU A 170 36.64 4.80 -11.68
CA GLU A 170 35.49 4.13 -11.07
C GLU A 170 34.18 4.53 -11.76
N ARG A 171 34.04 5.82 -12.07
CA ARG A 171 32.88 6.36 -12.79
C ARG A 171 32.74 5.76 -14.19
N ILE A 172 33.84 5.63 -14.93
CA ILE A 172 33.84 5.09 -16.30
C ILE A 172 33.58 3.58 -16.29
N LYS A 173 34.17 2.85 -15.34
CA LYS A 173 34.12 1.38 -15.32
C LYS A 173 32.81 0.83 -14.75
N ASN A 174 32.32 1.42 -13.67
CA ASN A 174 31.20 0.90 -12.88
C ASN A 174 29.97 1.80 -12.94
N GLY A 175 30.10 3.03 -13.44
CA GLY A 175 28.99 3.96 -13.60
C GLY A 175 28.11 3.65 -14.81
N LYS A 176 26.83 3.97 -14.70
CA LYS A 176 25.90 4.06 -15.83
C LYS A 176 25.06 5.32 -15.73
N SER A 177 24.91 6.05 -16.82
CA SER A 177 23.97 7.18 -16.93
C SER A 177 22.51 6.70 -16.96
N VAL A 178 21.58 7.62 -16.74
CA VAL A 178 20.14 7.34 -16.88
C VAL A 178 19.80 6.88 -18.30
N GLU A 179 20.34 7.54 -19.31
CA GLU A 179 20.11 7.23 -20.72
C GLU A 179 20.56 5.81 -21.06
N GLU A 180 21.67 5.33 -20.51
CA GLU A 180 22.11 3.94 -20.67
C GLU A 180 21.17 2.93 -19.99
N VAL A 181 20.60 3.29 -18.83
CA VAL A 181 19.73 2.39 -18.06
C VAL A 181 18.32 2.29 -18.65
N ILE A 182 17.70 3.42 -19.00
CA ILE A 182 16.30 3.47 -19.45
C ILE A 182 16.10 3.85 -20.92
N GLY A 183 17.17 4.20 -21.65
CA GLY A 183 17.14 4.52 -23.09
C GLY A 183 16.66 5.94 -23.42
N LYS A 184 16.45 6.78 -22.42
CA LYS A 184 15.98 8.17 -22.55
C LYS A 184 16.32 8.99 -21.30
N SER A 185 16.20 10.31 -21.38
CA SER A 185 16.26 11.16 -20.20
C SER A 185 15.09 10.88 -19.24
N ALA A 186 15.35 11.01 -17.94
CA ALA A 186 14.33 10.93 -16.89
C ALA A 186 13.53 12.24 -16.70
N GLY A 187 13.81 13.29 -17.49
CA GLY A 187 13.17 14.61 -17.32
C GLY A 187 13.58 15.31 -16.04
N VAL A 188 14.79 15.02 -15.55
CA VAL A 188 15.38 15.59 -14.32
C VAL A 188 16.64 16.35 -14.68
N ASN A 189 16.83 17.54 -14.13
CA ASN A 189 18.09 18.26 -14.29
C ASN A 189 19.17 17.70 -13.36
N MET A 190 20.01 16.81 -13.87
CA MET A 190 21.08 16.16 -13.10
C MET A 190 22.18 17.11 -12.59
N ASN A 191 22.27 18.33 -13.15
CA ASN A 191 23.20 19.35 -12.67
C ASN A 191 22.66 20.11 -11.45
N ASN A 192 21.34 20.05 -11.21
CA ASN A 192 20.74 20.60 -10.00
C ASN A 192 20.82 19.56 -8.87
N ASN A 193 21.57 19.88 -7.81
CA ASN A 193 21.78 18.96 -6.69
C ASN A 193 20.47 18.53 -6.00
N ALA A 194 19.49 19.44 -5.86
CA ALA A 194 18.22 19.13 -5.21
C ALA A 194 17.36 18.19 -6.06
N GLU A 195 17.27 18.45 -7.36
CA GLU A 195 16.54 17.58 -8.30
C GLU A 195 17.21 16.21 -8.44
N LYS A 196 18.54 16.19 -8.53
CA LYS A 196 19.33 14.94 -8.55
C LYS A 196 19.10 14.13 -7.28
N GLN A 197 19.21 14.74 -6.10
CA GLN A 197 18.94 14.06 -4.84
C GLN A 197 17.51 13.52 -4.80
N LYS A 198 16.52 14.33 -5.19
CA LYS A 198 15.12 13.88 -5.26
C LYS A 198 14.95 12.68 -6.20
N PHE A 199 15.62 12.67 -7.35
CA PHE A 199 15.58 11.54 -8.28
C PHE A 199 16.11 10.25 -7.65
N PHE A 200 17.23 10.30 -6.92
CA PHE A 200 17.74 9.12 -6.22
C PHE A 200 16.83 8.69 -5.07
N ASN A 201 16.23 9.63 -4.33
CA ASN A 201 15.24 9.31 -3.31
C ASN A 201 14.00 8.65 -3.91
N ASP A 202 13.50 9.15 -5.06
CA ASP A 202 12.36 8.57 -5.80
C ASP A 202 12.66 7.09 -6.17
N ILE A 203 13.90 6.74 -6.55
CA ILE A 203 14.33 5.35 -6.82
C ILE A 203 14.35 4.50 -5.54
N VAL A 204 14.89 5.02 -4.44
CA VAL A 204 14.92 4.33 -3.14
C VAL A 204 13.51 4.08 -2.62
N GLN A 205 12.60 5.04 -2.75
CA GLN A 205 11.20 4.86 -2.37
C GLN A 205 10.56 3.71 -3.14
N HIS A 206 10.78 3.63 -4.46
CA HIS A 206 10.27 2.52 -5.25
C HIS A 206 10.83 1.16 -4.81
N ARG A 207 12.14 1.09 -4.51
CA ARG A 207 12.78 -0.12 -3.96
C ARG A 207 12.12 -0.57 -2.67
N GLU A 208 11.99 0.34 -1.71
CA GLU A 208 11.39 0.03 -0.42
C GLU A 208 9.93 -0.41 -0.56
N TYR A 209 9.15 0.23 -1.45
CA TYR A 209 7.79 -0.20 -1.75
C TYR A 209 7.74 -1.63 -2.34
N ALA A 210 8.65 -1.95 -3.25
CA ALA A 210 8.76 -3.29 -3.83
C ALA A 210 9.11 -4.34 -2.78
N GLU A 211 10.03 -4.04 -1.85
CA GLU A 211 10.39 -4.91 -0.72
C GLU A 211 9.24 -5.07 0.28
N PHE A 212 8.52 -3.99 0.59
CA PHE A 212 7.34 -4.06 1.45
C PHE A 212 6.27 -4.99 0.86
N LYS A 213 6.02 -4.90 -0.45
CA LYS A 213 5.04 -5.76 -1.15
C LYS A 213 5.36 -7.25 -1.02
N THR A 214 6.64 -7.62 -1.06
CA THR A 214 7.10 -9.02 -1.00
C THR A 214 7.34 -9.50 0.43
N ALA A 215 7.54 -8.58 1.37
CA ALA A 215 7.69 -8.87 2.79
C ALA A 215 6.50 -9.64 3.37
N LYS A 216 6.79 -10.43 4.41
CA LYS A 216 5.79 -11.21 5.13
C LYS A 216 5.45 -10.52 6.45
N PHE A 217 4.20 -10.65 6.84
CA PHE A 217 3.64 -10.14 8.07
C PHE A 217 2.90 -11.25 8.80
N THR A 218 2.86 -11.14 10.12
CA THR A 218 2.11 -12.04 10.99
C THR A 218 1.24 -11.23 11.93
N THR A 219 0.12 -11.81 12.34
CA THR A 219 -0.72 -11.20 13.37
C THR A 219 0.01 -11.07 14.71
N VAL A 220 -0.35 -10.04 15.45
CA VAL A 220 0.09 -9.79 16.83
C VAL A 220 -1.13 -9.92 17.73
N GLY A 221 -1.06 -10.80 18.72
CA GLY A 221 -2.18 -11.04 19.63
C GLY A 221 -3.42 -11.62 18.95
N ASN A 222 -4.55 -11.47 19.62
CA ASN A 222 -5.86 -11.89 19.11
C ASN A 222 -6.56 -10.73 18.41
N ILE A 223 -7.42 -11.06 17.45
CA ILE A 223 -8.33 -10.09 16.83
C ILE A 223 -9.31 -9.59 17.90
N GLU A 224 -9.55 -8.28 17.94
CA GLU A 224 -10.52 -7.68 18.85
C GLU A 224 -11.87 -7.48 18.16
N TYR A 225 -12.94 -7.56 18.97
CA TYR A 225 -14.33 -7.44 18.53
C TYR A 225 -15.09 -6.46 19.42
N ASN A 226 -16.04 -5.73 18.83
CA ASN A 226 -17.00 -4.91 19.55
C ASN A 226 -18.03 -5.76 20.30
N SER A 227 -18.84 -5.13 21.15
CA SER A 227 -19.89 -5.80 21.92
C SER A 227 -20.93 -6.54 21.08
N ASN A 228 -21.12 -6.12 19.82
CA ASN A 228 -22.00 -6.78 18.86
C ASN A 228 -21.30 -7.88 18.04
N GLY A 229 -20.05 -8.22 18.36
CA GLY A 229 -19.26 -9.25 17.69
C GLY A 229 -18.64 -8.84 16.34
N GLN A 230 -18.76 -7.58 15.92
CA GLN A 230 -18.05 -7.07 14.74
C GLN A 230 -16.58 -6.86 15.06
N ILE A 231 -15.70 -7.20 14.13
CA ILE A 231 -14.27 -6.92 14.25
C ILE A 231 -14.01 -5.43 14.51
N SER A 232 -13.14 -5.13 15.46
CA SER A 232 -12.80 -3.76 15.88
C SER A 232 -11.32 -3.44 15.71
N LYS A 233 -10.44 -4.45 15.84
CA LYS A 233 -8.99 -4.25 15.71
C LYS A 233 -8.27 -5.46 15.15
N MET A 234 -7.28 -5.20 14.31
CA MET A 234 -6.28 -6.18 13.89
C MET A 234 -4.89 -5.59 13.97
N GLU A 235 -3.92 -6.40 14.40
CA GLU A 235 -2.53 -5.98 14.49
C GLU A 235 -1.62 -6.93 13.71
N PHE A 236 -0.68 -6.36 12.96
CA PHE A 236 0.30 -7.08 12.18
C PHE A 236 1.69 -6.54 12.44
N LYS A 237 2.69 -7.43 12.43
CA LYS A 237 4.10 -7.07 12.45
C LYS A 237 4.87 -7.74 11.33
N TYR A 238 5.93 -7.08 10.88
CA TYR A 238 6.90 -7.67 9.96
C TYR A 238 7.42 -9.01 10.50
N LYS A 239 7.53 -9.99 9.61
CA LYS A 239 8.08 -11.32 9.86
C LYS A 239 9.35 -11.48 9.03
N LYS A 240 10.46 -11.63 9.74
CA LYS A 240 11.80 -11.86 9.17
C LYS A 240 11.88 -13.09 8.29
#